data_AF-A0A5Q0HA56-F1
#
_entry.id   AF-A0A5Q0HA56-F1
#
_cell.length_a   1.000
_cell.length_b   1.000
_cell.length_c   1.000
_cell.angle_alpha   90.00
_cell.angle_beta   90.00
_cell.angle_gamma   90.00
#
_symmetry.space_group_name_H-M   'P 1'
#
loop_
_entity.id
_entity.type
_entity.pdbx_description
1 polymer ?
#
loop_
_entity_poly.entity_id
_entity_poly.type
_entity_poly.pdbx_seq_one_letter_code
_entity_poly.pdbx_strand_id
1 'polypeptide(L)'
;MDEALRAAVLRRLALLDEVAERGEAEALVPLARAELHRLADGWRLLLTVHQPDPDGRCRACPGVLRHKKWPCQVWTMAHQHLIGEAPPHRERRRARRSHRRPADPDATAELPAVVSKPRHALPE
;
A
#
# COMPACT_ATOMS: atom_id res chain seq x y z
N MET A 1 5.50 4.02 -17.69
CA MET A 1 4.07 3.83 -17.40
C MET A 1 3.54 5.17 -16.95
N ASP A 2 2.37 5.56 -17.44
CA ASP A 2 1.88 6.94 -17.40
C ASP A 2 1.54 7.40 -15.96
N GLU A 3 2.34 8.31 -15.40
CA GLU A 3 2.12 8.87 -14.06
C GLU A 3 0.76 9.59 -13.99
N ALA A 4 0.26 10.12 -15.10
CA ALA A 4 -1.07 10.74 -15.15
C ALA A 4 -2.17 9.71 -14.94
N LEU A 5 -2.06 8.53 -15.56
CA LEU A 5 -2.99 7.41 -15.34
C LEU A 5 -2.95 6.97 -13.88
N ARG A 6 -1.75 6.76 -13.32
CA ARG A 6 -1.59 6.38 -11.91
C ARG A 6 -2.25 7.40 -10.98
N ALA A 7 -1.99 8.69 -11.20
CA ALA A 7 -2.56 9.76 -10.38
C ALA A 7 -4.09 9.83 -10.51
N ALA A 8 -4.64 9.62 -11.72
CA ALA A 8 -6.08 9.60 -11.95
C ALA A 8 -6.77 8.47 -11.19
N VAL A 9 -6.20 7.25 -11.20
CA VAL A 9 -6.72 6.12 -10.44
C VAL A 9 -6.71 6.42 -8.94
N LEU A 10 -5.59 6.94 -8.41
CA LEU A 10 -5.48 7.26 -6.99
C LEU A 10 -6.46 8.37 -6.56
N ARG A 11 -6.68 9.39 -7.39
CA ARG A 11 -7.69 10.43 -7.13
C ARG A 11 -9.10 9.85 -7.10
N ARG A 12 -9.44 8.96 -8.02
CA ARG A 12 -10.76 8.30 -8.03
C ARG A 12 -11.00 7.51 -6.75
N LEU A 13 -10.01 6.75 -6.28
CA LEU A 13 -10.12 6.01 -5.01
C LEU A 13 -10.30 6.94 -3.81
N ALA A 14 -9.57 8.06 -3.76
CA ALA A 14 -9.72 9.06 -2.70
C ALA A 14 -11.12 9.69 -2.68
N LEU A 15 -11.69 10.00 -3.85
CA LEU A 15 -13.06 10.52 -3.94
C LEU A 15 -14.09 9.51 -3.42
N LEU A 16 -13.93 8.22 -3.72
CA LEU A 16 -14.82 7.18 -3.20
C LEU A 16 -14.74 7.08 -1.67
N ASP A 17 -13.54 7.21 -1.09
CA ASP A 17 -13.36 7.26 0.36
C ASP A 17 -14.06 8.49 0.97
N GLU A 18 -13.94 9.67 0.34
CA GLU A 18 -14.58 10.90 0.81
C GLU A 18 -16.11 10.82 0.78
N VAL A 19 -16.67 10.28 -0.30
CA VAL A 19 -18.12 10.09 -0.42
C VAL A 19 -18.62 9.09 0.63
N ALA A 20 -17.92 7.98 0.82
CA ALA A 20 -18.28 7.01 1.86
C ALA A 20 -18.20 7.59 3.30
N GLU A 21 -17.32 8.57 3.54
CA GLU A 21 -17.16 9.21 4.85
C GLU A 21 -18.18 10.33 5.12
N ARG A 22 -18.59 11.09 4.09
CA ARG A 22 -19.34 12.34 4.25
C ARG A 22 -20.68 12.39 3.53
N GLY A 23 -21.02 11.38 2.73
CA GLY A 23 -22.24 11.38 1.93
C GLY A 23 -23.51 11.23 2.77
N GLU A 24 -24.59 11.83 2.29
CA GLU A 24 -25.93 11.66 2.87
C GLU A 24 -26.46 10.25 2.60
N ALA A 25 -27.05 9.60 3.62
CA ALA A 25 -27.40 8.18 3.59
C ALA A 25 -28.30 7.79 2.41
N GLU A 26 -29.26 8.65 2.04
CA GLU A 26 -30.23 8.40 0.96
C GLU A 26 -29.59 8.35 -0.43
N ALA A 27 -28.60 9.20 -0.68
CA ALA A 27 -27.85 9.22 -1.94
C ALA A 27 -26.75 8.14 -1.98
N LEU A 28 -26.31 7.66 -0.82
CA LEU A 28 -25.21 6.71 -0.70
C LEU A 28 -25.57 5.29 -1.12
N VAL A 29 -26.78 4.80 -0.85
CA VAL A 29 -27.12 3.38 -1.08
C VAL A 29 -27.04 2.98 -2.57
N PRO A 30 -27.65 3.72 -3.52
CA PRO A 30 -27.56 3.37 -4.94
C PRO A 30 -26.12 3.49 -5.47
N LEU A 31 -25.41 4.53 -5.04
CA LEU A 31 -24.02 4.74 -5.41
C LEU A 31 -23.13 3.62 -4.89
N ALA A 32 -23.23 3.28 -3.60
CA ALA A 32 -22.47 2.21 -2.97
C ALA A 32 -22.72 0.87 -3.67
N ARG A 33 -23.97 0.55 -4.03
CA ARG A 33 -24.28 -0.66 -4.78
C ARG A 33 -23.56 -0.69 -6.13
N ALA A 34 -23.61 0.41 -6.89
CA ALA A 34 -22.95 0.50 -8.19
C ALA A 34 -21.41 0.39 -8.06
N GLU A 35 -20.80 1.03 -7.06
CA GLU A 35 -19.36 0.95 -6.83
C GLU A 35 -18.92 -0.43 -6.33
N LEU A 36 -19.70 -1.08 -5.46
CA LEU A 36 -19.42 -2.44 -5.00
C LEU A 36 -19.41 -3.44 -6.17
N HIS A 37 -20.37 -3.33 -7.09
CA HIS A 37 -20.37 -4.16 -8.31
C HIS A 37 -19.14 -3.89 -9.16
N ARG A 38 -18.81 -2.62 -9.42
CA ARG A 38 -17.61 -2.25 -10.19
C ARG A 38 -16.31 -2.78 -9.57
N LEU A 39 -16.16 -2.67 -8.25
CA LEU A 39 -14.99 -3.18 -7.54
C LEU A 39 -14.93 -4.70 -7.58
N ALA A 40 -16.05 -5.39 -7.39
CA ALA A 40 -16.12 -6.86 -7.48
C ALA A 40 -15.73 -7.34 -8.89
N ASP A 41 -16.20 -6.67 -9.94
CA ASP A 41 -15.83 -6.99 -11.32
C ASP A 41 -14.34 -6.74 -11.59
N GLY A 42 -13.79 -5.63 -11.08
CA GLY A 42 -12.37 -5.34 -11.14
C GLY A 42 -11.52 -6.41 -10.46
N TRP A 43 -11.94 -6.91 -9.30
CA TRP A 43 -11.27 -8.03 -8.62
C TRP A 43 -11.36 -9.32 -9.42
N ARG A 44 -12.53 -9.68 -9.98
CA ARG A 44 -12.66 -10.88 -10.82
C ARG A 44 -11.72 -10.84 -12.02
N LEU A 45 -11.65 -9.70 -12.71
CA LEU A 45 -10.75 -9.52 -13.84
C LEU A 45 -9.29 -9.67 -13.42
N LEU A 46 -8.88 -9.00 -12.34
CA LEU A 46 -7.51 -9.08 -11.83
C LEU A 46 -7.14 -10.50 -11.42
N LEU A 47 -8.01 -11.20 -10.69
CA LEU A 47 -7.76 -12.57 -10.24
C LEU A 47 -7.74 -13.57 -11.39
N THR A 48 -8.51 -13.32 -12.46
CA THR A 48 -8.47 -14.13 -13.69
C THR A 48 -7.09 -14.06 -14.36
N VAL A 49 -6.51 -12.85 -14.44
CA VAL A 49 -5.14 -12.66 -14.98
C VAL A 49 -4.09 -13.36 -14.12
N HIS A 50 -4.33 -13.50 -12.82
CA HIS A 50 -3.41 -14.09 -11.86
C HIS A 50 -3.71 -15.56 -11.51
N GLN A 51 -4.42 -16.30 -12.38
CA GLN A 51 -4.63 -17.73 -12.16
C GLN A 51 -3.32 -18.53 -12.15
N PRO A 52 -3.24 -19.62 -11.36
CA PRO A 52 -2.14 -20.55 -11.45
C PRO A 52 -2.20 -21.29 -12.79
N ASP A 53 -1.04 -21.53 -13.38
CA ASP A 53 -0.89 -22.46 -14.49
C ASP A 53 -0.87 -23.93 -13.98
N PRO A 54 -0.84 -24.94 -14.87
CA PRO A 54 -0.79 -26.35 -14.46
C PRO A 54 0.38 -26.69 -13.54
N ASP A 55 1.47 -25.91 -13.57
CA ASP A 55 2.64 -26.08 -12.71
C ASP A 55 2.50 -25.36 -11.35
N GLY A 56 1.34 -24.77 -11.07
CA GLY A 56 1.04 -24.04 -9.83
C GLY A 56 1.72 -22.67 -9.75
N ARG A 57 1.97 -22.01 -10.89
CA ARG A 57 2.68 -20.71 -10.96
C ARG A 57 1.81 -19.62 -11.59
N CYS A 58 1.99 -18.39 -11.12
CA CYS A 58 1.30 -17.23 -11.70
C CYS A 58 2.13 -16.59 -12.82
N ARG A 59 1.67 -16.70 -14.06
CA ARG A 59 2.41 -16.19 -15.23
C ARG A 59 2.42 -14.67 -15.37
N ALA A 60 1.39 -13.99 -14.88
CA ALA A 60 1.27 -12.53 -14.95
C ALA A 60 2.19 -11.77 -13.98
N CYS A 61 2.73 -12.42 -12.96
CA CYS A 61 3.62 -11.76 -12.02
C CYS A 61 5.02 -11.59 -12.63
N PRO A 62 5.58 -10.37 -12.66
CA PRO A 62 6.96 -10.16 -13.08
C PRO A 62 7.91 -10.86 -12.09
N GLY A 63 8.78 -11.71 -12.60
CA GLY A 63 9.80 -12.43 -11.83
C GLY A 63 11.01 -12.70 -12.71
N VAL A 64 12.20 -12.23 -12.28
CA VAL A 64 13.42 -12.15 -13.10
C VAL A 64 13.93 -13.51 -13.59
N LEU A 65 13.56 -14.62 -12.93
CA LEU A 65 13.99 -15.95 -13.38
C LEU A 65 12.94 -17.07 -13.32
N ARG A 66 11.81 -16.94 -12.60
CA ARG A 66 10.69 -17.89 -12.61
C ARG A 66 9.40 -17.19 -12.22
N HIS A 67 8.29 -17.51 -12.89
CA HIS A 67 6.94 -17.16 -12.46
C HIS A 67 6.75 -17.44 -10.96
N LYS A 68 6.12 -16.51 -10.23
CA LYS A 68 5.94 -16.65 -8.77
C LYS A 68 5.08 -17.88 -8.45
N LYS A 69 5.47 -18.63 -7.42
CA LYS A 69 4.67 -19.74 -6.88
C LYS A 69 3.32 -19.19 -6.44
N TRP A 70 2.24 -19.90 -6.78
CA TRP A 70 0.90 -19.57 -6.33
C TRP A 70 0.71 -19.97 -4.86
N PRO A 71 -0.04 -19.20 -4.03
CA PRO A 71 -0.68 -17.92 -4.35
C PRO A 71 0.32 -16.77 -4.45
N CYS A 72 0.22 -15.97 -5.51
CA CYS A 72 1.03 -14.77 -5.65
C CYS A 72 0.49 -13.62 -4.79
N GLN A 73 1.26 -12.53 -4.69
CA GLN A 73 0.90 -11.36 -3.86
C GLN A 73 -0.52 -10.83 -4.11
N VAL A 74 -0.98 -10.81 -5.36
CA VAL A 74 -2.33 -10.34 -5.72
C VAL A 74 -3.42 -11.22 -5.08
N TRP A 75 -3.26 -12.54 -5.12
CA TRP A 75 -4.18 -13.48 -4.46
C TRP A 75 -4.13 -13.37 -2.94
N THR A 76 -2.94 -13.18 -2.36
CA THR A 76 -2.79 -12.94 -0.92
C THR A 76 -3.51 -11.67 -0.50
N MET A 77 -3.37 -10.58 -1.26
CA MET A 77 -4.08 -9.32 -1.00
C MET A 77 -5.59 -9.46 -1.15
N ALA A 78 -6.06 -10.17 -2.18
CA ALA A 78 -7.48 -10.45 -2.36
C ALA A 78 -8.06 -11.24 -1.19
N HIS A 79 -7.35 -12.28 -0.72
CA HIS A 79 -7.75 -13.03 0.47
C HIS A 79 -7.87 -12.12 1.69
N GLN A 80 -6.87 -11.28 1.95
CA GLN A 80 -6.87 -10.34 3.09
C GLN A 80 -8.01 -9.33 3.04
N HIS A 81 -8.37 -8.82 1.86
CA HIS A 81 -9.33 -7.72 1.72
C HIS A 81 -10.77 -8.17 1.42
N LEU A 82 -10.97 -9.35 0.85
CA LEU A 82 -12.30 -9.87 0.50
C LEU A 82 -12.81 -10.90 1.51
N ILE A 83 -11.92 -11.65 2.17
CA ILE A 83 -12.28 -12.78 3.04
C ILE A 83 -11.82 -12.52 4.48
N GLY A 84 -10.60 -12.00 4.67
CA GLY A 84 -10.09 -11.67 5.99
C GLY A 84 -10.96 -10.66 6.72
N GLU A 85 -10.92 -10.68 8.06
CA GLU A 85 -11.55 -9.64 8.89
C GLU A 85 -10.89 -8.30 8.57
N ALA A 86 -11.47 -7.57 7.62
CA ALA A 86 -11.02 -6.23 7.33
C ALA A 86 -11.44 -5.37 8.54
N PRO A 87 -10.48 -4.82 9.33
CA PRO A 87 -10.83 -3.99 10.48
C PRO A 87 -11.70 -2.83 10.01
N PRO A 88 -12.60 -2.28 10.83
CA PRO A 88 -13.53 -1.23 10.44
C PRO A 88 -12.81 -0.11 9.66
N HIS A 89 -13.49 0.50 8.68
CA HIS A 89 -12.89 1.47 7.73
C HIS A 89 -11.96 2.51 8.38
N ARG A 90 -12.39 3.02 9.55
CA ARG A 90 -11.69 4.01 10.36
C ARG A 90 -10.30 3.54 10.81
N GLU A 91 -10.16 2.26 11.11
CA GLU A 91 -8.92 1.63 11.57
C GLU A 91 -7.96 1.35 10.41
N ARG A 92 -8.47 0.89 9.26
CA ARG A 92 -7.68 0.74 8.02
C ARG A 92 -7.02 2.06 7.60
N ARG A 93 -7.74 3.17 7.75
CA ARG A 93 -7.22 4.52 7.42
C ARG A 93 -6.09 4.93 8.36
N ARG A 94 -6.19 4.62 9.65
CA ARG A 94 -5.11 4.87 10.63
C ARG A 94 -3.87 4.06 10.28
N ALA A 95 -4.00 2.78 9.95
CA ALA A 95 -2.89 1.95 9.48
C ALA A 95 -2.24 2.51 8.20
N ARG A 96 -3.04 2.90 7.20
CA ARG A 96 -2.51 3.53 5.96
C ARG A 96 -1.80 4.86 6.22
N ARG A 97 -2.27 5.65 7.18
CA ARG A 97 -1.64 6.93 7.59
C ARG A 97 -0.38 6.69 8.43
N SER A 98 -0.34 5.67 9.28
CA SER A 98 0.84 5.34 10.09
C SER A 98 1.99 4.80 9.23
N HIS A 99 1.69 4.02 8.18
CA HIS A 99 2.67 3.65 7.15
C HIS A 99 3.15 4.83 6.29
N ARG A 100 2.52 6.00 6.42
CA ARG A 100 2.85 7.25 5.71
C ARG A 100 3.58 8.27 6.59
N ARG A 101 4.00 7.95 7.82
CA ARG A 101 4.75 8.92 8.63
C ARG A 101 6.19 9.11 8.09
N PRO A 102 6.70 10.36 8.10
CA PRO A 102 7.88 10.80 7.37
C PRO A 102 9.18 10.42 8.06
N ALA A 103 10.27 10.49 7.29
CA ALA A 103 11.64 10.50 7.78
C ALA A 103 11.81 11.47 8.97
N ASP A 104 12.66 11.04 9.91
CA ASP A 104 13.04 11.70 11.15
C ASP A 104 13.22 13.22 11.04
N PRO A 105 12.60 14.03 11.91
CA PRO A 105 13.02 15.40 12.15
C PRO A 105 14.11 15.50 13.23
N ASP A 106 14.76 14.40 13.63
CA ASP A 106 15.81 14.41 14.67
C ASP A 106 17.24 14.62 14.10
N ALA A 107 17.34 15.51 13.11
CA ALA A 107 18.61 15.99 12.58
C ALA A 107 18.77 17.49 12.86
N THR A 108 18.66 17.91 14.11
CA THR A 108 19.23 19.19 14.53
C THR A 108 19.77 19.12 15.96
N ALA A 109 21.09 19.34 16.07
CA ALA A 109 21.92 19.46 17.30
C ALA A 109 22.05 18.15 18.11
N GLU A 110 23.23 17.56 18.27
CA GLU A 110 24.45 18.18 18.76
C GLU A 110 25.69 17.56 18.09
N LEU A 111 26.58 18.43 17.58
CA LEU A 111 27.96 18.06 17.27
C LEU A 111 28.67 17.78 18.62
N PRO A 112 29.29 16.61 18.86
CA PRO A 112 30.08 16.44 20.06
C PRO A 112 31.34 17.31 19.96
N ALA A 113 31.51 18.20 20.93
CA ALA A 113 32.68 19.05 21.08
C ALA A 113 33.96 18.19 21.14
N VAL A 114 34.88 18.45 20.21
CA VAL A 114 36.23 17.89 20.22
C VAL A 114 36.97 18.43 21.43
N VAL A 115 37.08 17.62 22.48
CA VAL A 115 37.96 17.89 23.62
C VAL A 115 39.36 17.40 23.27
N SER A 116 40.18 18.30 22.75
CA SER A 116 41.62 18.10 22.60
C SER A 116 42.27 17.92 23.97
N LYS A 117 42.91 16.77 24.22
CA LYS A 117 43.82 16.58 25.36
C LYS A 117 45.26 16.86 24.91
N PRO A 118 46.02 17.71 25.60
CA PRO A 118 47.45 17.85 25.36
C PRO A 118 48.19 16.76 26.14
N ARG A 119 49.11 16.04 25.49
CA ARG A 119 50.12 15.22 26.20
C ARG A 119 51.47 15.37 25.51
N HIS A 120 52.35 16.11 26.18
CA HIS A 120 53.79 16.04 26.01
C HIS A 120 54.31 14.62 26.26
N ALA A 121 55.21 14.15 25.40
CA ALA A 121 56.60 13.81 25.72
C ALA A 121 57.22 13.06 24.52
N LEU A 122 58.30 13.62 23.95
CA LEU A 122 59.21 12.93 23.03
C LEU A 122 60.19 12.08 23.84
N PRO A 123 60.65 10.93 23.33
CA PRO A 123 62.00 10.47 23.59
C PRO A 123 62.84 10.35 22.30
N GLU A 124 64.13 10.62 22.53
CA GLU A 124 65.35 10.55 21.70
C GLU A 124 65.56 11.58 20.58
#